data_AF-A0A5E6R2V5-F1
#
_entry.id   AF-A0A5E6R2V5-F1
#
_cell.length_a   1.000
_cell.length_b   1.000
_cell.length_c   1.000
_cell.angle_alpha   90.00
_cell.angle_beta   90.00
_cell.angle_gamma   90.00
#
_symmetry.space_group_name_H-M   'P 1'
#
loop_
_entity.id
_entity.type
_entity.pdbx_description
1 polymer ?
#
loop_
_entity_poly.entity_id
_entity_poly.type
_entity_poly.pdbx_seq_one_letter_code
_entity_poly.pdbx_strand_id
1 'polypeptide(L)'
;MNFSSPILPQFPPLNTDQPAVIELSKLRDCLIVRVPEPNDIPPNWDAYPIFGADPDEPDWRGVEEPTGYWDDAIEDMVKRTGIELKIPKADLERYQGRKVELRYKFADESSLEPCSEPLLILIEP
;
A
#
# COMPACT_ATOMS: atom_id res chain seq x y z
N MET A 1 0.85 12.17 11.93
CA MET A 1 1.55 10.87 11.89
C MET A 1 2.33 10.82 10.60
N ASN A 2 3.59 10.41 10.63
CA ASN A 2 4.39 10.24 9.40
C ASN A 2 4.57 8.74 9.18
N PHE A 3 4.03 8.24 8.07
CA PHE A 3 4.06 6.84 7.71
C PHE A 3 5.11 6.63 6.62
N SER A 4 6.06 5.73 6.84
CA SER A 4 7.12 5.45 5.86
C SER A 4 6.57 4.90 4.55
N SER A 5 7.29 5.10 3.46
CA SER A 5 6.88 4.63 2.13
C SER A 5 6.67 3.10 2.11
N PRO A 6 5.75 2.61 1.26
CA PRO A 6 5.47 1.18 1.15
C PRO A 6 6.71 0.35 0.80
N ILE A 7 6.73 -0.89 1.27
CA ILE A 7 7.77 -1.87 0.92
C ILE A 7 7.23 -2.80 -0.16
N LEU A 8 8.01 -3.04 -1.20
CA LEU A 8 7.67 -3.99 -2.27
C LEU A 8 8.48 -5.28 -2.09
N PRO A 9 8.00 -6.29 -1.33
CA PRO A 9 8.80 -7.48 -1.00
C PRO A 9 9.23 -8.31 -2.23
N GLN A 10 8.54 -8.15 -3.36
CA GLN A 10 8.86 -8.82 -4.61
C GLN A 10 10.02 -8.17 -5.38
N PHE A 11 10.38 -6.93 -5.03
CA PHE A 11 11.39 -6.14 -5.72
C PHE A 11 12.47 -5.71 -4.71
N PRO A 12 13.75 -5.69 -5.12
CA PRO A 12 14.82 -5.29 -4.21
C PRO A 12 14.62 -3.85 -3.71
N PRO A 13 15.02 -3.54 -2.46
CA PRO A 13 14.95 -2.19 -1.94
C PRO A 13 15.79 -1.26 -2.81
N LEU A 14 15.18 -0.14 -3.23
CA LEU A 14 15.88 0.83 -4.05
C LEU A 14 16.65 1.81 -3.19
N ASN A 15 17.74 2.31 -3.77
CA ASN A 15 18.34 3.54 -3.30
C ASN A 15 17.30 4.66 -3.47
N THR A 16 17.17 5.52 -2.46
CA THR A 16 16.11 6.54 -2.32
C THR A 16 15.98 7.53 -3.48
N ASP A 17 16.95 7.62 -4.39
CA ASP A 17 16.95 8.55 -5.52
C ASP A 17 16.43 7.95 -6.84
N GLN A 18 16.04 6.67 -6.87
CA GLN A 18 15.60 5.99 -8.10
C GLN A 18 14.21 5.36 -7.97
N PRO A 19 13.39 5.43 -9.04
CA PRO A 19 12.07 4.80 -9.03
C PRO A 19 12.17 3.28 -8.97
N ALA A 20 11.25 2.65 -8.24
CA ALA A 20 11.10 1.20 -8.23
C ALA A 20 10.68 0.68 -9.59
N VAL A 21 11.52 -0.09 -10.25
CA VAL A 21 11.16 -0.70 -11.53
C VAL A 21 10.33 -1.95 -11.28
N ILE A 22 9.07 -1.91 -11.71
CA ILE A 22 8.11 -3.00 -11.61
C ILE A 22 7.94 -3.62 -12.99
N GLU A 23 8.67 -4.71 -13.22
CA GLU A 23 8.54 -5.50 -14.43
C GLU A 23 7.28 -6.39 -14.34
N LEU A 24 6.26 -6.07 -15.14
CA LEU A 24 5.00 -6.81 -15.17
C LEU A 24 5.21 -8.28 -15.52
N SER A 25 6.19 -8.59 -16.36
CA SER A 25 6.62 -9.96 -16.68
C SER A 25 7.10 -10.78 -15.47
N LYS A 26 7.62 -10.15 -14.41
CA LYS A 26 8.03 -10.80 -13.15
C LYS A 26 6.88 -10.98 -12.16
N LEU A 27 5.78 -10.27 -12.34
CA LEU A 27 4.57 -10.43 -11.54
C LEU A 27 3.77 -11.64 -12.00
N ARG A 28 3.31 -12.45 -11.04
CA ARG A 28 2.32 -13.50 -11.27
C ARG A 28 0.97 -12.86 -11.55
N ASP A 29 0.24 -12.53 -10.48
CA ASP A 29 -1.13 -12.02 -10.57
C ASP A 29 -1.29 -10.62 -9.96
N CYS A 30 -0.47 -10.29 -8.95
CA CYS A 30 -0.52 -9.02 -8.25
C CYS A 30 0.87 -8.56 -7.78
N LEU A 31 1.01 -7.25 -7.63
CA LEU A 31 2.06 -6.61 -6.85
C LEU A 31 1.64 -6.61 -5.38
N ILE A 32 2.54 -7.07 -4.52
CA ILE A 32 2.38 -7.03 -3.08
C ILE A 32 2.99 -5.74 -2.55
N VAL A 33 2.21 -5.02 -1.75
CA VAL A 33 2.60 -3.79 -1.09
C VAL A 33 2.50 -4.00 0.40
N ARG A 34 3.64 -3.96 1.09
CA ARG A 34 3.69 -4.18 2.54
C ARG A 34 3.72 -2.84 3.27
N VAL A 35 2.87 -2.72 4.28
CA VAL A 35 2.91 -1.60 5.24
C VAL A 35 4.11 -1.79 6.16
N PRO A 36 5.06 -0.84 6.25
CA PRO A 36 6.20 -0.92 7.16
C PRO A 36 5.79 -1.07 8.62
N GLU A 37 6.64 -1.74 9.39
CA GLU A 37 6.51 -1.87 10.85
C GLU A 37 7.71 -1.24 11.56
N PRO A 38 7.52 -0.66 12.77
CA PRO A 38 6.23 -0.47 13.44
C PRO A 38 5.39 0.61 12.76
N ASN A 39 4.08 0.41 12.72
CA ASN A 39 3.12 1.45 12.35
C ASN A 39 2.22 1.75 13.56
N ASP A 40 1.88 3.01 13.77
CA ASP A 40 1.09 3.46 14.92
C ASP A 40 -0.37 3.65 14.51
N ILE A 41 -1.03 2.51 14.23
CA ILE A 41 -2.35 2.47 13.58
C ILE A 41 -3.29 1.64 14.44
N PRO A 42 -4.50 2.17 14.71
CA PRO A 42 -5.54 1.42 15.42
C PRO A 42 -5.92 0.12 14.70
N PRO A 43 -6.28 -0.93 15.45
CA PRO A 43 -6.69 -2.22 14.88
C PRO A 43 -8.11 -2.22 14.28
N ASN A 44 -8.90 -1.17 14.49
CA ASN A 44 -10.26 -1.01 13.97
C ASN A 44 -10.32 -0.20 12.67
N TRP A 45 -9.17 -0.05 11.98
CA TRP A 45 -9.07 0.69 10.73
C TRP A 45 -8.86 -0.27 9.57
N ASP A 46 -8.99 0.26 8.37
CA ASP A 46 -8.63 -0.44 7.14
C ASP A 46 -7.45 0.24 6.46
N ALA A 47 -6.69 -0.53 5.69
CA ALA A 47 -5.55 -0.06 4.89
C ALA A 47 -5.77 -0.41 3.42
N TYR A 48 -5.42 0.49 2.51
CA TYR A 48 -5.55 0.25 1.07
C TYR A 48 -4.45 0.99 0.29
N PRO A 49 -4.03 0.43 -0.86
CA PRO A 49 -3.04 1.08 -1.70
C PRO A 49 -3.71 2.10 -2.62
N ILE A 50 -3.00 3.17 -2.96
CA ILE A 50 -3.43 4.18 -3.94
C ILE A 50 -2.32 4.51 -4.92
N PHE A 51 -2.72 4.92 -6.13
CA PHE A 51 -1.85 5.58 -7.09
C PHE A 51 -2.31 7.01 -7.33
N GLY A 52 -1.34 7.92 -7.51
CA GLY A 52 -1.61 9.31 -7.85
C GLY A 52 -0.70 10.25 -7.07
N ALA A 53 -0.46 11.43 -7.66
CA ALA A 53 0.29 12.49 -6.99
C ALA A 53 -0.54 13.16 -5.88
N ASP A 54 -1.88 13.16 -6.02
CA ASP A 54 -2.81 13.68 -5.03
C ASP A 54 -3.39 12.52 -4.18
N PRO A 55 -3.11 12.46 -2.87
CA PRO A 55 -3.68 11.42 -2.01
C PRO A 55 -5.16 11.61 -1.67
N ASP A 56 -5.71 12.83 -1.83
CA ASP A 56 -7.12 13.13 -1.57
C ASP A 56 -7.99 12.79 -2.80
N GLU A 57 -7.43 12.95 -4.00
CA GLU A 57 -8.04 12.53 -5.27
C GLU A 57 -7.11 11.56 -6.04
N PRO A 58 -6.97 10.30 -5.59
CA PRO A 58 -6.08 9.35 -6.25
C PRO A 58 -6.60 8.92 -7.62
N ASP A 59 -5.68 8.70 -8.57
CA ASP A 59 -5.99 8.16 -9.90
C ASP A 59 -6.53 6.73 -9.84
N TRP A 60 -6.14 5.98 -8.81
CA TRP A 60 -6.60 4.62 -8.55
C TRP A 60 -6.56 4.29 -7.07
N ARG A 61 -7.56 3.51 -6.63
CA ARG A 61 -7.72 3.02 -5.27
C ARG A 61 -7.84 1.49 -5.29
N GLY A 62 -7.06 0.83 -4.44
CA GLY A 62 -7.11 -0.61 -4.25
C GLY A 62 -8.16 -1.05 -3.24
N VAL A 63 -8.14 -2.37 -2.98
CA VAL A 63 -9.03 -3.00 -2.00
C VAL A 63 -8.54 -2.72 -0.59
N GLU A 64 -9.50 -2.52 0.32
CA GLU A 64 -9.29 -2.36 1.75
C GLU A 64 -9.00 -3.69 2.43
N GLU A 65 -7.99 -3.68 3.29
CA GLU A 65 -7.61 -4.79 4.15
C GLU A 65 -7.60 -4.34 5.61
N PRO A 66 -8.19 -5.14 6.52
CA PRO A 66 -8.30 -4.75 7.93
C PRO A 66 -6.93 -4.70 8.61
N THR A 67 -6.70 -3.68 9.42
CA THR A 67 -5.47 -3.51 10.22
C THR A 67 -5.49 -4.33 11.51
N GLY A 68 -6.62 -4.95 11.84
CA GLY A 68 -6.80 -5.79 13.02
C GLY A 68 -7.84 -6.89 12.81
N TYR A 69 -8.13 -7.62 13.87
CA TYR A 69 -9.19 -8.60 13.94
C TYR A 69 -9.74 -8.64 15.36
N TRP A 70 -11.01 -9.01 15.49
CA TRP A 70 -11.62 -9.24 16.79
C TRP A 70 -11.11 -10.57 17.36
N ASP A 71 -10.66 -10.57 18.62
CA ASP A 71 -10.26 -11.76 19.35
C ASP A 71 -11.26 -12.02 20.49
N ASP A 72 -12.09 -13.05 20.32
CA ASP A 72 -13.12 -13.44 21.29
C ASP A 72 -12.54 -13.88 22.66
N ALA A 73 -11.27 -14.29 22.74
CA ALA A 73 -10.69 -14.75 24.00
C ALA A 73 -10.36 -13.58 24.95
N ILE A 74 -10.07 -12.41 24.39
CA ILE A 74 -9.78 -11.19 25.16
C ILE A 74 -10.89 -10.14 25.06
N GLU A 75 -11.95 -10.42 24.28
CA GLU A 75 -13.07 -9.51 23.99
C GLU A 75 -12.60 -8.12 23.51
N ASP A 76 -11.56 -8.11 22.66
CA ASP A 76 -10.95 -6.86 22.16
C ASP A 76 -10.36 -7.02 20.74
N MET A 77 -10.07 -5.89 20.11
CA MET A 77 -9.44 -5.82 18.79
C MET A 77 -7.92 -6.02 18.88
N VAL A 78 -7.41 -7.03 18.17
CA VAL A 78 -5.98 -7.31 18.07
C VAL A 78 -5.44 -6.77 16.75
N LYS A 79 -4.33 -6.04 16.83
CA LYS A 79 -3.62 -5.51 15.66
C LYS A 79 -3.00 -6.63 14.82
N ARG A 80 -3.20 -6.55 13.50
CA ARG A 80 -2.48 -7.37 12.52
C ARG A 80 -1.08 -6.82 12.28
N THR A 81 -0.12 -7.73 12.29
CA THR A 81 1.26 -7.46 11.88
C THR A 81 1.50 -7.88 10.44
N GLY A 82 2.42 -7.20 9.75
CA GLY A 82 2.81 -7.57 8.39
C GLY A 82 1.67 -7.44 7.36
N ILE A 83 0.92 -6.34 7.41
CA ILE A 83 -0.20 -6.06 6.48
C ILE A 83 0.32 -6.02 5.04
N GLU A 84 -0.29 -6.84 4.19
CA GLU A 84 0.01 -6.94 2.76
C GLU A 84 -1.20 -6.55 1.93
N LEU A 85 -1.04 -5.48 1.16
CA LEU A 85 -2.01 -4.95 0.21
C LEU A 85 -1.69 -5.49 -1.19
N LYS A 86 -2.72 -5.74 -1.98
CA LYS A 86 -2.57 -6.33 -3.31
C LYS A 86 -3.03 -5.38 -4.39
N ILE A 87 -2.17 -5.19 -5.39
CA ILE A 87 -2.48 -4.44 -6.59
C ILE A 87 -2.56 -5.42 -7.77
N PRO A 88 -3.73 -5.60 -8.40
CA PRO A 88 -3.86 -6.49 -9.54
C PRO A 88 -2.93 -6.08 -10.68
N LYS A 89 -2.31 -7.08 -11.33
CA LYS A 89 -1.45 -6.84 -12.50
C LYS A 89 -2.17 -6.09 -13.61
N ALA A 90 -3.45 -6.40 -13.84
CA ALA A 90 -4.29 -5.74 -14.84
C ALA A 90 -4.49 -4.24 -14.59
N ASP A 91 -4.42 -3.79 -13.33
CA ASP A 91 -4.50 -2.37 -13.01
C ASP A 91 -3.15 -1.68 -13.23
N LEU A 92 -2.04 -2.36 -12.92
CA LEU A 92 -0.68 -1.87 -13.20
C LEU A 92 -0.41 -1.70 -14.71
N GLU A 93 -0.96 -2.60 -15.55
CA GLU A 93 -0.84 -2.53 -17.01
C GLU A 93 -1.33 -1.19 -17.59
N ARG A 94 -2.30 -0.54 -16.94
CA ARG A 94 -2.79 0.79 -17.36
C ARG A 94 -1.75 1.90 -17.22
N TYR A 95 -0.72 1.66 -16.41
CA TYR A 95 0.36 2.59 -16.11
C TYR A 95 1.70 2.20 -16.78
N GLN A 96 1.68 1.23 -17.70
CA GLN A 96 2.88 0.78 -18.41
C GLN A 96 3.64 1.95 -19.08
N GLY A 97 4.95 2.00 -18.87
CA GLY A 97 5.84 3.04 -19.37
C GLY A 97 5.75 4.37 -18.60
N ARG A 98 5.00 4.43 -17.50
CA ARG A 98 4.82 5.64 -16.69
C ARG A 98 5.44 5.49 -15.31
N LYS A 99 5.86 6.63 -14.76
CA LYS A 99 6.20 6.76 -13.35
C LYS A 99 4.95 7.17 -12.58
N VAL A 100 4.65 6.49 -11.49
CA VAL A 100 3.52 6.78 -10.62
C VAL A 100 3.95 6.77 -9.16
N GLU A 101 3.30 7.58 -8.35
CA GLU A 101 3.47 7.53 -6.89
C GLU A 101 2.54 6.47 -6.31
N LEU A 102 3.13 5.53 -5.56
CA LEU A 102 2.41 4.53 -4.78
C LEU A 102 2.42 4.93 -3.31
N ARG A 103 1.24 4.94 -2.69
CA ARG A 103 1.07 5.14 -1.25
C ARG A 103 0.14 4.06 -0.69
N TYR A 104 0.15 3.92 0.62
CA TYR A 104 -0.97 3.32 1.33
C TYR A 104 -1.69 4.40 2.14
N LYS A 105 -3.02 4.31 2.18
CA LYS A 105 -3.90 5.13 3.02
C LYS A 105 -4.58 4.25 4.04
N PHE A 106 -4.98 4.88 5.14
CA PHE A 106 -5.87 4.28 6.11
C PHE A 106 -7.24 4.90 6.00
N ALA A 107 -8.28 4.12 6.28
CA ALA A 107 -9.63 4.61 6.46
C ALA A 107 -10.09 4.27 7.86
N ASP A 108 -10.68 5.27 8.53
CA ASP A 108 -11.45 5.08 9.75
C ASP A 108 -12.93 5.37 9.49
N GLU A 109 -13.78 5.07 10.49
CA GLU A 109 -15.21 5.38 10.43
C GLU A 109 -15.52 6.89 10.59
N SER A 110 -14.52 7.72 10.89
CA SER A 110 -14.64 9.15 11.24
C SER A 110 -14.03 10.11 10.21
N SER A 111 -13.71 9.61 9.01
CA SER A 111 -13.13 10.35 7.87
C SER A 111 -11.68 10.82 8.03
N LEU A 112 -10.91 10.29 8.98
CA LEU A 112 -9.45 10.49 9.02
C LEU A 112 -8.78 9.51 8.06
N GLU A 113 -8.13 10.06 7.03
CA GLU A 113 -7.44 9.25 6.03
C GLU A 113 -5.94 9.58 5.92
N PRO A 114 -5.12 9.31 6.96
CA PRO A 114 -3.69 9.55 6.86
C PRO A 114 -3.06 8.67 5.77
N CYS A 115 -2.07 9.22 5.08
CA CYS A 115 -1.36 8.55 4.00
C CYS A 115 0.14 8.40 4.29
N SER A 116 0.76 7.43 3.63
CA SER A 116 2.21 7.24 3.65
C SER A 116 2.96 8.26 2.81
N GLU A 117 4.26 8.39 3.07
CA GLU A 117 5.21 8.91 2.09
C GLU A 117 5.10 8.15 0.75
N PRO A 118 5.34 8.82 -0.39
CA PRO A 118 5.24 8.17 -1.68
C PRO A 118 6.41 7.23 -1.92
N LEU A 119 6.13 6.14 -2.61
CA LEU A 119 7.13 5.36 -3.33
C LEU A 119 6.95 5.61 -4.83
N LEU A 120 7.96 6.22 -5.46
CA LEU A 120 7.95 6.39 -6.91
C LEU A 120 8.23 5.05 -7.58
N ILE A 121 7.33 4.58 -8.45
CA ILE A 121 7.49 3.33 -9.19
C ILE A 121 7.41 3.59 -10.69
N LEU A 122 8.16 2.84 -11.49
CA LEU A 122 8.13 2.81 -12.94
C LEU A 122 7.60 1.44 -13.38
N ILE A 123 6.50 1.42 -14.13
CA ILE A 123 5.93 0.17 -14.63
C ILE A 123 6.54 -0.18 -15.98
N GLU A 124 7.20 -1.33 -16.07
CA GLU A 124 7.79 -1.87 -17.30
C GLU A 124 7.08 -3.16 -17.76
N PRO A 125 7.07 -3.47 -19.06
CA PRO A 125 6.52 -4.71 -19.61
C PRO A 125 6.98 -6.01 -18.92
#